data_AF-A0A2M8DR77-F1
#
_entry.id   AF-A0A2M8DR77-F1
#
_cell.length_a   1.000
_cell.length_b   1.000
_cell.length_c   1.000
_cell.angle_alpha   90.00
_cell.angle_beta   90.00
_cell.angle_gamma   90.00
#
_symmetry.space_group_name_H-M   'P 1'
#
loop_
_entity.id
_entity.type
_entity.pdbx_description
1 polymer ?
#
loop_
_entity_poly.entity_id
_entity_poly.type
_entity_poly.pdbx_seq_one_letter_code
_entity_poly.pdbx_strand_id
1 'polypeptide(L)'
;MTNTHNEAQDVKDNSLIAALSYIWALCLIPLLFKRGSKFAQHHAKQGLVLFILEVIGWLIFWIPVIGWLLFIIVLVYSILGIMNAMQGQWWEMPYLNKYAKKINL
;
A
#
# COMPACT_ATOMS: atom_id res chain seq x y z
N MET A 1 -21.61 -10.98 -16.81
CA MET A 1 -21.89 -9.78 -15.97
C MET A 1 -21.57 -10.02 -14.48
N THR A 2 -20.71 -11.00 -14.15
CA THR A 2 -20.46 -11.46 -12.77
C THR A 2 -19.20 -10.90 -12.11
N ASN A 3 -18.30 -10.22 -12.85
CA ASN A 3 -17.04 -9.71 -12.29
C ASN A 3 -17.18 -8.34 -11.62
N THR A 4 -17.93 -7.41 -12.21
CA THR A 4 -18.04 -6.03 -11.70
C THR A 4 -18.81 -5.92 -10.38
N HIS A 5 -19.84 -6.74 -10.19
CA HIS A 5 -20.58 -6.77 -8.93
C HIS A 5 -19.73 -7.34 -7.78
N ASN A 6 -18.86 -8.32 -8.07
CA ASN A 6 -17.96 -8.89 -7.06
C ASN A 6 -16.84 -7.90 -6.69
N GLU A 7 -16.27 -7.21 -7.68
CA GLU A 7 -15.25 -6.18 -7.45
C GLU A 7 -15.78 -4.97 -6.66
N ALA A 8 -16.97 -4.46 -6.99
CA ALA A 8 -17.58 -3.36 -6.25
C ALA A 8 -17.86 -3.75 -4.78
N GLN A 9 -18.28 -4.98 -4.54
CA GLN A 9 -18.48 -5.51 -3.20
C GLN A 9 -17.14 -5.69 -2.46
N ASP A 10 -16.11 -6.23 -3.13
CA ASP A 10 -14.76 -6.38 -2.58
C ASP A 10 -14.17 -5.04 -2.13
N VAL A 11 -14.31 -4.00 -2.96
CA VAL A 11 -13.90 -2.64 -2.62
C VAL A 11 -14.66 -2.15 -1.39
N LYS A 12 -16.00 -2.20 -1.41
CA LYS A 12 -16.84 -1.73 -0.30
C LYS A 12 -16.49 -2.39 1.02
N ASP A 13 -16.23 -3.70 1.01
CA ASP A 13 -15.97 -4.47 2.23
C ASP A 13 -14.53 -4.33 2.74
N ASN A 14 -13.59 -3.90 1.89
CA ASN A 14 -12.16 -3.91 2.21
C ASN A 14 -11.43 -2.56 2.10
N SER A 15 -12.09 -1.43 1.81
CA SER A 15 -11.43 -0.11 1.76
C SER A 15 -10.66 0.28 3.03
N LEU A 16 -11.23 0.04 4.21
CA LEU A 16 -10.54 0.37 5.46
C LEU A 16 -9.26 -0.47 5.64
N ILE A 17 -9.35 -1.78 5.43
CA ILE A 17 -8.20 -2.68 5.60
C ILE A 17 -7.16 -2.50 4.50
N ALA A 18 -7.58 -2.12 3.29
CA ALA A 18 -6.70 -1.69 2.21
C ALA A 18 -5.92 -0.42 2.60
N ALA A 19 -6.59 0.57 3.20
CA ALA A 19 -5.94 1.81 3.66
C ALA A 19 -4.91 1.57 4.76
N LEU A 20 -5.15 0.62 5.68
CA LEU A 20 -4.16 0.22 6.69
C LEU A 20 -2.84 -0.27 6.07
N SER A 21 -2.85 -0.69 4.80
CA SER A 21 -1.63 -1.12 4.12
C SER A 21 -0.55 -0.06 4.06
N TYR A 22 -0.94 1.21 4.13
CA TYR A 22 0.00 2.32 4.01
C TYR A 22 0.52 2.80 5.37
N ILE A 23 0.18 2.11 6.45
CA ILE A 23 0.62 2.42 7.81
C ILE A 23 1.64 1.37 8.24
N TRP A 24 2.92 1.60 7.87
CA TRP A 24 4.06 0.80 8.32
C TRP A 24 3.82 -0.73 8.23
N ALA A 25 4.04 -1.46 9.33
CA ALA A 25 3.86 -2.92 9.38
C ALA A 25 2.40 -3.40 9.27
N LEU A 26 1.40 -2.50 9.29
CA LEU A 26 -0.01 -2.90 9.16
C LEU A 26 -0.35 -3.42 7.76
N CYS A 27 0.51 -3.21 6.76
CA CYS A 27 0.44 -3.89 5.46
C CYS A 27 0.37 -5.42 5.56
N LEU A 28 0.91 -6.00 6.62
CA LEU A 28 0.87 -7.45 6.83
C LEU A 28 -0.54 -7.95 7.13
N ILE A 29 -1.45 -7.10 7.63
CA ILE A 29 -2.82 -7.51 7.98
C ILE A 29 -3.61 -7.92 6.72
N PRO A 30 -3.85 -7.05 5.71
CA PRO A 30 -4.53 -7.47 4.49
C PRO A 30 -3.74 -8.56 3.75
N LEU A 31 -2.40 -8.51 3.78
CA LEU A 31 -1.54 -9.49 3.12
C LEU A 31 -1.79 -10.92 3.62
N LEU A 32 -1.89 -11.10 4.95
CA LEU A 32 -2.05 -12.41 5.57
C LEU A 32 -3.51 -12.82 5.71
N PHE A 33 -4.41 -11.89 6.01
CA PHE A 33 -5.80 -12.19 6.42
C PHE A 33 -6.87 -11.87 5.37
N LYS A 34 -6.52 -11.14 4.29
CA LYS A 34 -7.46 -10.77 3.20
C LYS A 34 -7.01 -11.30 1.84
N ARG A 35 -6.48 -12.52 1.79
CA ARG A 35 -5.99 -13.16 0.54
C ARG A 35 -7.04 -13.31 -0.56
N GLY A 36 -8.31 -13.40 -0.21
CA GLY A 36 -9.41 -13.47 -1.18
C GLY A 36 -9.82 -12.13 -1.78
N SER A 37 -9.38 -11.00 -1.20
CA SER A 37 -9.70 -9.65 -1.67
C SER A 37 -8.63 -9.18 -2.61
N LYS A 38 -8.97 -9.02 -3.90
CA LYS A 38 -8.02 -8.48 -4.88
C LYS A 38 -7.69 -7.02 -4.54
N PHE A 39 -8.68 -6.27 -4.06
CA PHE A 39 -8.51 -4.87 -3.69
C PHE A 39 -7.58 -4.68 -2.48
N ALA A 40 -7.81 -5.45 -1.41
CA ALA A 40 -6.94 -5.42 -0.25
C ALA A 40 -5.52 -5.87 -0.60
N GLN A 41 -5.37 -6.91 -1.41
CA GLN A 41 -4.04 -7.41 -1.84
C GLN A 41 -3.29 -6.41 -2.72
N HIS A 42 -3.99 -5.66 -3.58
CA HIS A 42 -3.39 -4.61 -4.40
C HIS A 42 -2.73 -3.52 -3.53
N HIS A 43 -3.49 -2.99 -2.57
CA HIS A 43 -2.96 -1.98 -1.64
C HIS A 43 -1.95 -2.58 -0.65
N ALA A 44 -2.12 -3.83 -0.21
CA ALA A 44 -1.19 -4.52 0.68
C ALA A 44 0.21 -4.69 0.06
N LYS A 45 0.28 -5.06 -1.22
CA LYS A 45 1.55 -5.22 -1.94
C LYS A 45 2.28 -3.89 -2.11
N GLN A 46 1.57 -2.79 -2.36
CA GLN A 46 2.14 -1.46 -2.37
C GLN A 46 2.60 -1.00 -0.98
N GLY A 47 1.78 -1.27 0.04
CA GLY A 47 2.11 -1.07 1.44
C GLY A 47 3.39 -1.81 1.85
N LEU A 48 3.56 -3.05 1.40
CA LEU A 48 4.76 -3.84 1.66
C LEU A 48 6.01 -3.21 1.03
N VAL A 49 5.89 -2.65 -0.17
CA VAL A 49 7.00 -1.91 -0.81
C VAL A 49 7.39 -0.68 0.02
N LEU A 50 6.41 0.11 0.50
CA LEU A 50 6.70 1.23 1.39
C LEU A 50 7.30 0.79 2.71
N PHE A 51 6.77 -0.25 3.33
CA PHE A 51 7.30 -0.79 4.59
C PHE A 51 8.76 -1.21 4.44
N ILE A 52 9.12 -1.90 3.35
CA ILE A 52 10.52 -2.26 3.06
C ILE A 52 11.38 -0.99 2.89
N LEU A 53 10.89 0.02 2.18
CA LEU A 53 11.59 1.30 2.02
C LEU A 53 11.75 2.04 3.36
N GLU A 54 10.76 1.99 4.24
CA GLU A 54 10.80 2.57 5.58
C GLU A 54 11.87 1.87 6.42
N VAL A 55 11.87 0.53 6.45
CA VAL A 55 12.88 -0.27 7.19
C VAL A 55 14.30 0.04 6.70
N ILE A 56 14.52 0.15 5.39
CA ILE A 56 15.83 0.55 4.84
C ILE A 56 16.11 2.03 5.17
N GLY A 57 15.11 2.89 5.08
CA GLY A 57 15.16 4.32 5.36
C GLY A 57 15.60 4.63 6.78
N TRP A 58 15.25 3.80 7.76
CA TRP A 58 15.71 3.92 9.15
C TRP A 58 17.24 3.92 9.28
N LEU A 59 17.98 3.26 8.37
CA LEU A 59 19.44 3.24 8.39
C LEU A 59 20.06 4.57 7.93
N ILE A 60 19.39 5.27 7.01
CA ILE A 60 19.89 6.51 6.39
C ILE A 60 19.17 7.77 6.89
N PHE A 61 18.14 7.64 7.73
CA PHE A 61 17.40 8.75 8.33
C PHE A 61 18.33 9.73 9.08
N TRP A 62 19.39 9.20 9.69
CA TRP A 62 20.40 9.95 10.44
C TRP A 62 21.31 10.80 9.56
N ILE A 63 21.29 10.62 8.23
CA ILE A 63 22.00 11.46 7.27
C ILE A 63 21.10 12.66 6.94
N PRO A 64 21.45 13.90 7.38
CA PRO A 64 20.62 15.07 7.15
C PRO A 64 20.33 15.30 5.67
N VAL A 65 19.22 15.96 5.37
CA VAL A 65 18.71 16.23 4.02
C VAL A 65 18.27 14.97 3.26
N ILE A 66 19.16 13.99 3.03
CA ILE A 66 18.87 12.78 2.24
C ILE A 66 17.84 11.91 2.97
N GLY A 67 18.10 11.57 4.24
CA GLY A 67 17.20 10.75 5.05
C GLY A 67 15.83 11.40 5.23
N TRP A 68 15.81 12.73 5.44
CA TRP A 68 14.58 13.49 5.64
C TRP A 68 13.77 13.59 4.35
N LEU A 69 14.43 13.80 3.20
CA LEU A 69 13.74 13.85 1.91
C LEU A 69 13.09 12.51 1.59
N LEU A 70 13.79 11.39 1.81
CA LEU A 70 13.20 10.06 1.65
C LEU A 70 11.99 9.88 2.57
N PHE A 71 12.09 10.29 3.84
CA PHE A 71 10.99 10.21 4.79
C PHE A 71 9.76 11.00 4.32
N ILE A 72 9.95 12.21 3.78
CA ILE A 72 8.86 13.02 3.20
C ILE A 72 8.22 12.29 2.01
N ILE A 73 9.02 11.71 1.10
CA ILE A 73 8.49 10.97 -0.08
C ILE A 73 7.64 9.78 0.36
N VAL A 74 8.14 9.00 1.33
CA VAL A 74 7.42 7.87 1.90
C VAL A 74 6.10 8.33 2.53
N LEU A 75 6.13 9.40 3.33
CA LEU A 75 4.94 9.95 3.96
C LEU A 75 3.89 10.41 2.93
N VAL A 76 4.32 11.05 1.84
CA VAL A 76 3.42 11.45 0.75
C VAL A 76 2.77 10.22 0.12
N TYR A 77 3.53 9.17 -0.20
CA TYR A 77 2.95 7.95 -0.78
C TYR A 77 2.03 7.21 0.19
N SER A 78 2.35 7.23 1.50
CA SER A 78 1.47 6.68 2.52
C SER A 78 0.11 7.40 2.51
N ILE A 79 0.12 8.73 2.57
CA ILE A 79 -1.12 9.54 2.57
C ILE A 79 -1.92 9.34 1.28
N LEU A 80 -1.27 9.40 0.11
CA LEU A 80 -1.93 9.19 -1.17
C LEU A 80 -2.54 7.79 -1.26
N GLY A 81 -1.82 6.77 -0.78
CA GLY A 81 -2.30 5.40 -0.72
C GLY A 81 -3.54 5.24 0.16
N ILE A 82 -3.53 5.82 1.36
CA ILE A 82 -4.68 5.84 2.28
C ILE A 82 -5.89 6.48 1.60
N MET A 83 -5.72 7.69 1.04
CA MET A 83 -6.81 8.42 0.40
C MET A 83 -7.43 7.63 -0.74
N ASN A 84 -6.61 7.05 -1.61
CA ASN A 84 -7.11 6.27 -2.75
C ASN A 84 -7.79 4.97 -2.31
N ALA A 85 -7.23 4.25 -1.34
CA ALA A 85 -7.83 3.03 -0.80
C ALA A 85 -9.20 3.34 -0.16
N MET A 86 -9.31 4.42 0.62
CA MET A 86 -10.58 4.85 1.21
C MET A 86 -11.62 5.24 0.16
N GLN A 87 -11.19 5.82 -0.97
CA GLN A 87 -12.05 6.18 -2.10
C GLN A 87 -12.37 4.99 -3.04
N GLY A 88 -11.91 3.78 -2.69
CA GLY A 88 -12.12 2.58 -3.50
C GLY A 88 -11.35 2.57 -4.83
N GLN A 89 -10.31 3.39 -4.96
CA GLN A 89 -9.55 3.56 -6.19
C GLN A 89 -8.39 2.56 -6.23
N TRP A 90 -8.24 1.86 -7.36
CA TRP A 90 -7.13 0.94 -7.64
C TRP A 90 -5.85 1.70 -8.01
N TRP A 91 -5.40 2.55 -7.10
CA TRP A 91 -4.30 3.47 -7.35
C TRP A 91 -2.98 2.75 -7.52
N GLU A 92 -2.18 3.18 -8.49
CA GLU A 92 -0.84 2.68 -8.72
C GLU A 92 0.19 3.70 -8.25
N MET A 93 1.01 3.32 -7.26
CA MET A 93 2.07 4.18 -6.77
C MET A 93 3.07 4.55 -7.87
N PRO A 94 3.23 5.84 -8.20
CA PRO A 94 4.20 6.27 -9.20
C PRO A 94 5.60 5.73 -8.89
N TYR A 95 6.30 5.27 -9.92
CA TYR A 95 7.66 4.71 -9.89
C TYR A 95 7.87 3.40 -9.11
N LEU A 96 7.10 3.15 -8.03
CA LEU A 96 7.29 2.02 -7.12
C LEU A 96 6.31 0.86 -7.38
N ASN A 97 5.19 1.08 -8.07
CA ASN A 97 4.20 0.03 -8.33
C ASN A 97 4.77 -1.18 -9.11
N LYS A 98 5.83 -0.98 -9.90
CA LYS A 98 6.54 -2.07 -10.59
C LYS A 98 7.11 -3.13 -9.64
N TYR A 99 7.44 -2.75 -8.39
CA TYR A 99 7.90 -3.69 -7.38
C TYR A 99 6.72 -4.42 -6.74
N ALA A 100 5.62 -3.70 -6.48
CA ALA A 100 4.39 -4.30 -5.96
C ALA A 100 3.84 -5.39 -6.89
N LYS A 101 3.83 -5.13 -8.20
CA LYS A 101 3.39 -6.09 -9.24
C LYS A 101 4.23 -7.38 -9.31
N LYS A 102 5.47 -7.37 -8.81
CA LYS A 102 6.34 -8.55 -8.78
C LYS A 102 6.09 -9.46 -7.57
N ILE A 103 5.32 -8.99 -6.59
CA ILE A 103 5.00 -9.76 -5.39
C ILE A 103 3.90 -10.78 -5.73
N ASN A 104 4.32 -12.05 -5.85
CA ASN A 104 3.44 -13.17 -6.09
C ASN A 104 3.05 -13.81 -4.75
N LEU A 105 1.90 -13.39 -4.24
CA LEU A 105 1.27 -13.78 -2.98
C LEU A 105 -0.24 -13.88 -3.22
#